data_AF-A0A7V9GF45-F1
#
_entry.id   AF-A0A7V9GF45-F1
#
_cell.length_a   1.000
_cell.length_b   1.000
_cell.length_c   1.000
_cell.angle_alpha   90.00
_cell.angle_beta   90.00
_cell.angle_gamma   90.00
#
_symmetry.space_group_name_H-M   'P 1'
#
loop_
_entity.id
_entity.type
_entity.pdbx_description
1 polymer ?
#
loop_
_entity_poly.entity_id
_entity_poly.type
_entity_poly.pdbx_seq_one_letter_code
_entity_poly.pdbx_strand_id
1 'polypeptide(L)'
;MRVGERTVERVVVKRNNPTFLDVYGHWWVEIDEVESYGWWPAVRPVPVASAIRGVPGVLNGLGALDGGSPTVDPRHGELADHAFHPS
;
A
#
# COMPACT_ATOMS: atom_id res chain seq x y z
N MET A 1 -1.61 15.72 -19.63
CA MET A 1 -1.07 14.36 -19.77
C MET A 1 -2.28 13.43 -19.90
N ARG A 2 -2.47 12.74 -21.03
CA ARG A 2 -3.54 11.74 -21.11
C ARG A 2 -3.09 10.54 -20.28
N VAL A 3 -3.95 10.05 -19.39
CA VAL A 3 -3.76 8.76 -18.76
C VAL A 3 -3.82 7.73 -19.88
N GLY A 4 -2.71 7.06 -20.16
CA GLY A 4 -2.71 5.93 -21.08
C GLY A 4 -3.31 4.73 -20.36
N GLU A 5 -4.26 4.06 -20.99
CA GLU A 5 -4.77 2.78 -20.51
C GLU A 5 -3.82 1.67 -20.93
N ARG A 6 -3.51 0.74 -20.02
CA ARG A 6 -2.78 -0.50 -20.33
C ARG A 6 -3.57 -1.68 -19.81
N THR A 7 -3.63 -2.76 -20.60
CA THR A 7 -4.11 -4.05 -20.11
C THR A 7 -3.08 -4.65 -19.16
N VAL A 8 -3.58 -5.25 -18.09
CA VAL A 8 -2.79 -5.95 -17.07
C VAL A 8 -3.33 -7.38 -16.98
N GLU A 9 -2.44 -8.35 -16.81
CA GLU A 9 -2.82 -9.76 -16.75
C GLU A 9 -3.28 -10.14 -15.35
N ARG A 10 -2.70 -9.52 -14.32
CA ARG A 10 -2.99 -9.85 -12.93
C ARG A 10 -2.97 -8.63 -12.02
N VAL A 11 -4.04 -8.45 -11.26
CA VAL A 11 -4.13 -7.42 -10.20
C VAL A 11 -4.59 -8.06 -8.91
N VAL A 12 -3.77 -8.00 -7.86
CA VAL A 12 -4.13 -8.53 -6.55
C VAL A 12 -4.17 -7.40 -5.53
N VAL A 13 -5.34 -7.19 -4.93
CA VAL A 13 -5.52 -6.32 -3.78
C VAL A 13 -5.20 -7.12 -2.52
N LYS A 14 -4.25 -6.66 -1.72
CA LYS A 14 -3.74 -7.31 -0.52
C LYS A 14 -3.97 -6.46 0.73
N ARG A 15 -4.15 -7.13 1.87
CA ARG A 15 -4.32 -6.49 3.17
C ARG A 15 -3.74 -7.32 4.31
N ASN A 16 -3.01 -6.65 5.21
CA ASN A 16 -2.65 -7.19 6.52
C ASN A 16 -3.55 -6.61 7.62
N ASN A 17 -3.86 -7.43 8.62
CA ASN A 17 -4.55 -6.98 9.81
C ASN A 17 -3.69 -6.00 10.62
N PRO A 18 -4.30 -5.13 11.43
CA PRO A 18 -3.57 -4.26 12.33
C PRO A 18 -2.62 -5.02 13.24
N THR A 19 -1.39 -4.52 13.40
CA THR A 19 -0.40 -5.00 14.36
C THR A 19 0.12 -3.83 15.21
N PHE A 20 0.92 -4.11 16.23
CA PHE A 20 1.56 -3.05 17.03
C PHE A 20 2.42 -2.10 16.16
N LEU A 21 3.07 -2.61 15.11
CA LEU A 21 3.91 -1.82 14.20
C LEU A 21 3.12 -1.17 13.06
N ASP A 22 1.86 -1.60 12.88
CA ASP A 22 1.00 -1.23 11.76
C ASP A 22 -0.44 -1.08 12.26
N VAL A 23 -0.66 -0.03 13.05
CA VAL A 23 -1.81 0.11 13.97
C VAL A 23 -3.17 0.12 13.25
N TYR A 24 -3.20 0.38 11.95
CA TYR A 24 -4.43 0.40 11.15
C TYR A 24 -4.47 -0.69 10.07
N GLY A 25 -3.47 -1.59 10.08
CA GLY A 25 -3.21 -2.52 9.00
C GLY A 25 -2.69 -1.80 7.75
N HIS A 26 -2.26 -2.58 6.77
CA HIS A 26 -1.75 -2.06 5.50
C HIS A 26 -2.49 -2.68 4.34
N TRP A 27 -2.77 -1.85 3.33
CA TRP A 27 -3.35 -2.27 2.08
C TRP A 27 -2.41 -1.89 0.95
N TRP A 28 -2.22 -2.82 0.02
CA TRP A 28 -1.45 -2.57 -1.20
C TRP A 28 -2.02 -3.36 -2.37
N VAL A 29 -1.74 -2.90 -3.57
CA VAL A 29 -2.13 -3.56 -4.82
C VAL A 29 -0.87 -4.01 -5.53
N GLU A 30 -0.84 -5.25 -5.99
CA GLU A 30 0.21 -5.78 -6.87
C GLU A 30 -0.34 -5.94 -8.28
N ILE A 31 0.45 -5.50 -9.26
CA ILE A 31 0.11 -5.53 -10.69
C ILE A 31 1.19 -6.31 -11.41
N ASP A 32 0.78 -7.39 -12.08
CA ASP A 32 1.61 -8.28 -12.91
C ASP A 32 2.88 -8.80 -12.20
N GLU A 33 2.90 -8.86 -10.86
CA GLU A 33 4.10 -9.20 -10.05
C GLU A 33 5.30 -8.26 -10.23
N VAL A 34 5.14 -7.16 -10.97
CA VAL A 34 6.24 -6.21 -11.27
C VAL A 34 6.07 -4.92 -10.48
N GLU A 35 4.84 -4.43 -10.37
CA GLU A 35 4.54 -3.16 -9.70
C GLU A 35 3.71 -3.41 -8.46
N SER A 36 3.84 -2.51 -7.49
CA SER A 36 2.90 -2.43 -6.39
C SER A 36 2.75 -1.04 -5.82
N TYR A 37 1.56 -0.80 -5.30
CA TYR A 37 1.14 0.51 -4.83
C TYR A 37 0.39 0.37 -3.52
N GLY A 38 0.94 0.93 -2.46
CA GLY A 38 0.33 1.00 -1.14
C GLY A 38 0.37 2.41 -0.59
N TRP A 39 -0.63 2.76 0.20
CA TRP A 39 -0.68 4.03 0.92
C TRP A 39 -0.05 3.83 2.30
N TRP A 40 0.88 4.71 2.68
CA TRP A 40 1.49 4.71 4.00
C TRP A 40 1.31 6.04 4.72
N PRO A 41 1.15 6.05 6.06
CA PRO A 41 1.14 7.30 6.81
C PRO A 41 2.46 8.06 6.63
N ALA A 42 2.37 9.35 6.33
CA ALA A 42 3.55 10.20 6.14
C ALA A 42 4.32 10.42 7.46
N VAL A 43 3.63 10.28 8.59
CA VAL A 43 4.19 10.40 9.94
C VAL A 43 3.79 9.16 10.74
N ARG A 44 4.76 8.58 11.45
CA ARG A 44 4.56 7.44 12.36
C ARG A 44 5.23 7.73 13.71
N PRO A 45 4.61 7.37 14.85
CA PRO A 45 3.31 6.70 14.97
C PRO A 45 2.13 7.62 14.61
N VAL A 46 1.05 7.03 14.10
CA VAL A 46 -0.16 7.78 13.75
C VAL A 46 -0.94 8.12 15.04
N PRO A 47 -1.20 9.40 15.33
CA PRO A 47 -1.99 9.79 16.50
C PRO A 47 -3.43 9.25 16.41
N VAL A 48 -3.98 8.78 17.52
CA VAL A 48 -5.36 8.23 17.58
C VAL A 48 -6.39 9.25 17.08
N ALA A 49 -6.21 10.53 17.41
CA ALA A 49 -7.11 11.60 16.97
C ALA A 49 -7.11 11.80 15.43
N SER A 50 -6.02 11.46 14.75
CA SER A 50 -5.89 11.57 13.30
C SER A 50 -6.63 10.46 12.55
N ALA A 51 -6.92 9.33 13.22
CA ALA A 51 -7.66 8.22 12.60
C ALA A 51 -9.08 8.60 12.16
N ILE A 52 -9.72 9.54 12.87
CA ILE A 52 -11.10 9.97 12.56
C ILE A 52 -11.14 11.02 11.44
N ARG A 53 -10.09 11.83 11.29
CA ARG A 53 -10.05 12.94 10.31
C ARG A 53 -9.38 12.56 8.99
N GLY A 54 -8.82 11.35 8.92
CA GLY A 54 -7.89 10.97 7.87
C GLY A 54 -6.46 11.36 8.22
N VAL A 55 -5.53 10.56 7.73
CA VAL A 55 -4.09 10.73 7.97
C VAL A 55 -3.46 11.09 6.63
N PRO A 56 -2.61 12.13 6.55
CA PRO A 56 -1.80 12.36 5.36
C PRO A 56 -0.90 11.16 5.10
N GLY A 57 -0.75 10.77 3.84
CA GLY A 57 0.14 9.68 3.51
C GLY A 57 0.88 9.85 2.20
N VAL A 58 1.82 8.95 2.00
CA VAL A 58 2.73 8.90 0.88
C VAL A 58 2.57 7.57 0.17
N LEU A 59 2.66 7.61 -1.16
CA LEU A 59 2.67 6.41 -1.98
C LEU A 59 3.93 5.61 -1.70
N ASN A 60 3.78 4.30 -1.49
CA ASN A 60 4.86 3.35 -1.28
C ASN A 60 5.84 3.74 -0.18
N GLY A 61 5.39 4.54 0.80
CA GLY A 61 6.24 4.94 1.91
C GLY A 61 7.36 5.91 1.52
N LEU A 62 7.35 6.48 0.31
CA LEU A 62 8.43 7.35 -0.17
C LEU A 62 8.70 8.51 0.80
N GLY A 63 9.91 8.53 1.36
CA GLY A 63 10.36 9.54 2.32
C GLY A 63 9.86 9.35 3.77
N ALA A 64 9.04 8.33 4.04
CA ALA A 64 8.53 7.99 5.38
C ALA A 64 8.89 6.57 5.86
N LEU A 65 9.28 5.69 4.92
CA LEU A 65 9.71 4.32 5.14
C LEU A 65 10.89 3.97 4.25
N ASP A 66 11.73 3.05 4.74
CA ASP A 66 12.70 2.34 3.91
C ASP A 66 12.01 1.20 3.12
N GLY A 67 12.60 0.82 1.99
CA GLY A 67 12.17 -0.33 1.18
C GLY A 67 11.15 -0.03 0.09
N GLY A 68 10.62 1.20 0.04
CA GLY A 68 9.69 1.64 -1.00
C GLY A 68 10.37 2.29 -2.21
N SER A 69 9.68 2.27 -3.35
CA SER A 69 10.08 2.97 -4.58
C SER A 69 8.87 3.63 -5.26
N PRO A 70 9.06 4.46 -6.30
CA PRO A 70 7.95 5.06 -7.05
C PRO A 70 6.92 4.06 -7.61
N THR A 71 7.31 2.80 -7.82
CA THR A 71 6.45 1.77 -8.42
C THR A 71 6.37 0.47 -7.61
N VAL A 72 6.98 0.43 -6.42
CA VAL A 72 7.03 -0.77 -5.58
C VAL A 72 6.78 -0.39 -4.12
N ASP A 73 5.73 -0.95 -3.54
CA ASP A 73 5.44 -0.87 -2.11
C ASP A 73 6.48 -1.66 -1.30
N PRO A 74 6.86 -1.23 -0.08
CA PRO A 74 7.75 -1.98 0.79
C PRO A 74 7.34 -3.45 1.04
N ARG A 75 6.04 -3.79 0.94
CA ARG A 75 5.52 -5.16 1.09
C ARG A 75 5.31 -5.92 -0.22
N HIS A 76 5.91 -5.47 -1.32
CA HIS A 76 5.80 -6.14 -2.61
C HIS A 76 6.22 -7.62 -2.52
N GLY A 77 5.37 -8.51 -3.04
CA GLY A 77 5.62 -9.95 -3.06
C GLY A 77 5.37 -10.65 -1.73
N GLU A 78 5.11 -9.91 -0.65
CA GLU A 78 4.79 -10.52 0.64
C GLU A 78 3.43 -11.24 0.61
N LEU A 79 3.32 -12.31 1.40
CA LEU A 79 2.02 -12.92 1.69
C LEU A 79 1.18 -11.95 2.52
N ALA A 80 -0.11 -11.89 2.22
CA ALA A 80 -1.06 -11.05 2.94
C ALA A 80 -2.04 -11.90 3.74
N ASP A 81 -2.52 -11.37 4.87
CA ASP A 81 -3.59 -12.01 5.64
C ASP A 81 -4.86 -12.19 4.79
N HIS A 82 -5.12 -11.22 3.91
CA HIS A 82 -6.23 -11.24 2.98
C HIS A 82 -5.76 -10.81 1.59
N ALA A 83 -6.22 -11.50 0.55
CA ALA A 83 -5.94 -11.16 -0.83
C ALA A 83 -7.17 -11.39 -1.72
N PHE A 84 -7.35 -10.53 -2.71
CA PHE A 84 -8.42 -10.61 -3.70
C PHE A 84 -7.90 -10.27 -5.08
N HIS A 85 -8.28 -11.06 -6.09
CA HIS A 85 -8.06 -10.78 -7.50
C HIS A 85 -9.43 -10.67 -8.19
N PRO A 86 -9.72 -9.57 -8.91
CA PRO A 86 -10.93 -9.49 -9.71
C PRO A 86 -10.88 -10.54 -10.82
N SER A 87 -11.82 -11.48 -10.82
CA SER A 87 -12.02 -12.49 -11.88
C SER A 87 -12.79 -11.93 -13.06
#